data_AF-A0A0F5PJJ8-F1
#
_entry.id   AF-A0A0F5PJJ8-F1
#
_cell.length_a   1.000
_cell.length_b   1.000
_cell.length_c   1.000
_cell.angle_alpha   90.00
_cell.angle_beta   90.00
_cell.angle_gamma   90.00
#
_symmetry.space_group_name_H-M   'P 1'
#
loop_
_entity.id
_entity.type
_entity.pdbx_description
1 polymer ?
#
loop_
_entity_poly.entity_id
_entity_poly.type
_entity_poly.pdbx_seq_one_letter_code
_entity_poly.pdbx_strand_id
1 'polypeptide(L)' 'MYRDDYYHKDSEKKNIAEVIIAKHRNGPTGVVELLWLAQYTKFVSLDKYRTEEG' A
#
# COMPACT_ATOMS: atom_id res chain seq x y z
N MET A 1 -12.72 11.50 -10.37
CA MET A 1 -11.83 11.54 -9.19
C MET A 1 -12.65 11.03 -8.01
N TYR A 2 -12.44 9.78 -7.62
CA TYR A 2 -13.11 9.20 -6.46
C TYR A 2 -12.16 9.33 -5.27
N ARG A 3 -12.62 9.95 -4.17
CA ARG A 3 -11.85 10.14 -2.94
C ARG A 3 -12.46 9.27 -1.85
N ASP A 4 -11.87 8.10 -1.67
CA ASP A 4 -12.27 7.15 -0.63
C ASP A 4 -11.97 7.69 0.79
N ASP A 5 -11.02 8.61 0.90
CA ASP A 5 -10.56 9.23 2.16
C ASP A 5 -11.65 10.00 2.94
N TYR A 6 -12.83 10.26 2.36
CA TYR A 6 -13.92 10.97 3.04
C TYR A 6 -14.79 10.06 3.92
N TYR A 7 -14.80 8.74 3.68
CA TYR A 7 -15.79 7.82 4.29
C TYR A 7 -15.21 6.83 5.32
N HIS A 8 -13.90 6.57 5.34
CA HIS A 8 -13.32 5.53 6.19
C HIS A 8 -12.26 6.08 7.18
N LYS A 9 -12.73 6.77 8.23
CA LYS A 9 -11.87 7.31 9.31
C LYS A 9 -11.35 6.27 10.33
N ASP A 10 -11.79 5.02 10.21
CA ASP A 10 -11.43 3.90 11.10
C ASP A 10 -10.90 2.69 10.30
N SER A 11 -10.10 2.93 9.27
CA SER A 11 -9.41 1.84 8.58
C SER A 11 -8.20 1.39 9.40
N GLU A 12 -8.15 0.11 9.80
CA GLU A 12 -6.98 -0.55 10.40
C GLU A 12 -5.71 -0.44 9.53
N LYS A 13 -5.85 -0.05 8.26
CA LYS A 13 -4.77 0.09 7.29
C LYS A 13 -4.26 1.52 7.15
N LYS A 14 -4.10 2.26 8.26
CA LYS A 14 -3.46 3.58 8.21
C LYS A 14 -2.04 3.42 7.66
N ASN A 15 -1.73 4.19 6.62
CA ASN A 15 -0.44 4.19 5.91
C ASN A 15 -0.18 2.99 4.98
N ILE A 16 -1.19 2.25 4.53
CA ILE A 16 -1.00 1.26 3.45
C ILE A 16 -1.37 1.89 2.10
N ALA A 17 -0.49 1.76 1.11
CA ALA A 17 -0.71 2.12 -0.27
C ALA A 17 -0.83 0.87 -1.14
N GLU A 18 -1.85 0.83 -1.99
CA GLU A 18 -2.08 -0.27 -2.94
C GLU A 18 -1.53 0.10 -4.32
N VAL A 19 -0.64 -0.75 -4.86
CA VAL A 19 -0.09 -0.62 -6.20
C VAL A 19 -0.75 -1.64 -7.10
N ILE A 20 -1.55 -1.16 -8.06
CA ILE A 20 -2.30 -2.00 -9.00
C ILE A 20 -1.50 -2.16 -10.29
N ILE A 21 -1.00 -3.37 -10.52
CA ILE A 21 -0.35 -3.77 -11.76
C ILE A 21 -1.44 -4.21 -12.74
N ALA A 22 -2.04 -3.24 -13.43
CA ALA A 22 -3.15 -3.49 -14.36
C ALA A 22 -2.71 -4.19 -15.66
N LYS A 23 -1.45 -4.04 -16.07
CA LYS A 23 -0.92 -4.67 -17.27
C LYS A 23 0.56 -4.99 -17.10
N HIS A 24 0.91 -6.25 -17.34
CA HIS A 24 2.29 -6.72 -17.35
C HIS A 24 2.50 -7.61 -18.57
N ARG A 25 3.45 -7.28 -19.45
CA ARG A 25 3.65 -7.98 -20.75
C ARG A 25 4.22 -9.40 -20.59
N ASN A 26 5.06 -9.61 -19.58
CA ASN A 26 5.84 -10.84 -19.42
C ASN A 26 5.67 -11.43 -18.00
N GLY A 27 4.53 -11.19 -17.37
CA GLY A 27 4.29 -11.74 -16.03
C GLY A 27 2.92 -11.39 -15.47
N PRO A 28 2.71 -11.68 -14.18
CA PRO A 28 1.41 -11.55 -13.56
C PRO A 28 1.04 -10.07 -13.36
N THR A 29 -0.26 -9.80 -13.51
CA THR A 29 -0.95 -8.63 -12.99
C THR A 29 -1.40 -8.90 -11.55
N GLY A 30 -1.63 -7.85 -10.76
CA GLY A 30 -2.05 -8.02 -9.38
C GLY A 30 -2.04 -6.73 -8.58
N VAL A 31 -2.39 -6.83 -7.31
CA VAL A 31 -2.33 -5.72 -6.36
C VAL A 31 -1.22 -6.01 -5.36
N VAL A 32 -0.35 -5.03 -5.13
CA VAL A 32 0.74 -5.11 -4.15
C VAL A 32 0.47 -4.06 -3.08
N GLU A 33 0.36 -4.49 -1.83
CA GLU A 33 0.22 -3.59 -0.69
C GLU A 33 1.63 -3.18 -0.18
N LEU A 34 1.86 -1.88 -0.02
CA LEU A 34 3.10 -1.29 0.49
C LEU A 34 2.79 -0.35 1.65
N LEU A 35 3.75 -0.16 2.56
CA LEU A 35 3.65 0.87 3.59
C LEU A 35 4.07 2.22 3.01
N TRP A 36 3.25 3.25 3.23
CA TRP A 36 3.49 4.63 2.84
C TRP A 36 3.98 5.46 4.03
N LEU A 37 5.25 5.88 3.99
CA LEU A 37 5.85 6.77 4.99
C LEU A 37 5.81 8.22 4.48
N ALA A 38 4.71 8.92 4.77
CA ALA A 38 4.50 10.31 4.32
C ALA A 38 5.64 11.25 4.73
N GLN A 39 6.18 11.10 5.94
CA GLN A 39 7.29 11.90 6.48
C GLN A 39 8.57 11.82 5.66
N TYR A 40 8.78 10.73 4.90
CA TYR A 40 9.96 10.50 4.08
C TYR A 40 9.63 10.38 2.59
N THR A 41 8.35 10.53 2.20
CA THR A 41 7.87 10.30 0.83
C THR A 41 8.36 8.94 0.29
N LYS A 42 8.28 7.89 1.11
CA LYS A 42 8.91 6.59 0.84
C LYS A 42 7.92 5.44 0.97
N PHE A 43 8.01 4.48 0.05
CA PHE A 43 7.32 3.20 0.14
C PHE A 43 8.23 2.12 0.76
N VAL A 44 7.68 1.31 1.65
CA VAL A 44 8.38 0.21 2.33
C VAL A 44 7.59 -1.09 2.14
N SER A 45 8.30 -2.22 2.05
CA SER A 45 7.65 -3.54 1.97
C SER A 45 6.95 -3.87 3.29
N LEU A 46 5.68 -4.27 3.22
CA LEU A 46 4.92 -4.69 4.41
C LEU A 46 5.49 -5.95 5.06
N ASP A 47 6.05 -6.86 4.28
CA ASP A 47 6.68 -8.09 4.77
C ASP A 47 7.86 -7.80 5.70
N LYS A 48 8.67 -6.80 5.34
CA LYS A 48 9.79 -6.35 6.17
C LYS A 48 9.31 -5.66 7.44
N TYR A 49 8.30 -4.80 7.33
CA TYR A 49 7.74 -4.08 8.47
C TYR A 49 7.14 -5.04 9.52
N ARG A 50 6.41 -6.07 9.09
CA ARG A 50 5.81 -7.06 10.00
C ARG A 50 6.83 -7.91 10.74
N THR A 51 8.01 -8.12 10.15
CA THR A 51 9.07 -8.95 10.75
C THR A 51 9.87 -8.18 11.82
N GLU A 52 9.87 -6.85 11.79
CA GLU A 52 10.60 -6.01 12.77
C GLU A 52 9.84 -5.77 14.08
N GLU A 53 8.54 -6.08 14.14
CA GLU A 53 7.70 -6.02 15.36
C GLU A 53 7.55 -7.39 16.06
N GLY A 54 8.29 -8.43 15.63
CA GLY A 54 8.25 -9.80 16.15
C GLY A 54 9.43 -10.18 17.04
#